data_AF-A0A0K8RD59-F1
#
_entry.id   AF-A0A0K8RD59-F1
#
_cell.length_a   1.000
_cell.length_b   1.000
_cell.length_c   1.000
_cell.angle_alpha   90.00
_cell.angle_beta   90.00
_cell.angle_gamma   90.00
#
_symmetry.space_group_name_H-M   'P 1'
#
loop_
_entity.id
_entity.type
_entity.pdbx_description
1 polymer ?
#
loop_
_entity_poly.entity_id
_entity_poly.type
_entity_poly.pdbx_seq_one_letter_code
_entity_poly.pdbx_strand_id
1 'polypeptide(L)'
;MASSYIVFVALLSTLLRISITGSTNSDTLGIDCGRRQQQDSVSERIVNGTPAHPGHWPWVVGLYTANDTFYCGGVLISSQYVLTAAHCFKDKNTTGFLSVRLGSTNRTNFTVDCHQNADKSRNLERSDTEAMHEELEDHVICMEVDDVCIPVQSNNCTDFMIDLALLKLKIPVNFTKHIQPICLPTNCEEPPSDVTMYGVGWGRDYVDYTFSDETTDETDEPAEYSDDAESSTEEGTGETSSWEAESAPFFSEPHMLMERNISIISNEECELQLARSVPNYTLCSAGGICYGDSGGPLVYPKGGRWFLAGIISALRGSCYQPVQPAIYVRVSHFVDSFILNFIKQHKGSQQGGTNGLCARDENRKKCVREFFSSYNRSIDDEISEIN
;
A
#
# COMPACT_ATOMS: atom_id res chain seq x y z
N MET A 1 -39.10 -32.26 -60.21
CA MET A 1 -37.65 -32.45 -60.02
C MET A 1 -37.07 -31.15 -59.49
N ALA A 2 -36.33 -31.23 -58.37
CA ALA A 2 -35.46 -30.23 -57.70
C ALA A 2 -36.09 -28.87 -57.32
N SER A 3 -36.39 -28.57 -56.05
CA SER A 3 -35.52 -28.35 -54.88
C SER A 3 -34.94 -26.93 -54.81
N SER A 4 -35.46 -26.11 -53.88
CA SER A 4 -34.62 -25.48 -52.86
C SER A 4 -35.46 -24.77 -51.78
N TYR A 5 -35.35 -25.36 -50.60
CA TYR A 5 -35.72 -24.91 -49.26
C TYR A 5 -35.38 -23.45 -48.98
N ILE A 6 -36.32 -22.67 -48.41
CA ILE A 6 -36.09 -21.87 -47.20
C ILE A 6 -37.41 -21.84 -46.40
N VAL A 7 -37.32 -22.27 -45.16
CA VAL A 7 -38.41 -22.45 -44.21
C VAL A 7 -37.94 -21.82 -42.89
N PHE A 8 -38.89 -21.17 -42.17
CA PHE A 8 -38.87 -20.86 -40.72
C PHE A 8 -37.91 -19.73 -40.26
N VAL A 9 -38.20 -18.80 -39.33
CA VAL A 9 -39.31 -18.54 -38.40
C VAL A 9 -39.27 -17.03 -38.07
N ALA A 10 -40.41 -16.34 -37.97
CA ALA A 10 -40.50 -15.04 -37.28
C ALA A 10 -40.92 -15.29 -35.82
N LEU A 11 -39.96 -15.20 -34.88
CA LEU A 11 -40.20 -15.33 -33.44
C LEU A 11 -39.74 -14.06 -32.70
N LEU A 12 -40.70 -13.42 -32.05
CA LEU A 12 -40.64 -12.50 -30.90
C LEU A 12 -39.46 -11.51 -30.80
N SER A 13 -39.72 -10.26 -31.19
CA SER A 13 -38.95 -9.09 -30.73
C SER A 13 -39.70 -8.35 -29.61
N THR A 14 -39.66 -8.87 -28.40
CA THR A 14 -39.93 -8.10 -27.17
C THR A 14 -38.88 -8.47 -26.13
N LEU A 15 -37.70 -7.88 -26.25
CA LEU A 15 -36.75 -7.83 -25.13
C LEU A 15 -37.01 -6.55 -24.34
N LEU A 16 -37.50 -6.75 -23.12
CA LEU A 16 -37.45 -5.83 -22.00
C LEU A 16 -36.09 -5.10 -21.98
N ARG A 17 -36.08 -3.79 -22.20
CA ARG A 17 -34.98 -2.94 -21.74
C ARG A 17 -35.24 -2.60 -20.27
N ILE A 18 -34.86 -3.51 -19.38
CA ILE A 18 -34.57 -3.14 -18.00
C ILE A 18 -33.10 -2.71 -17.99
N SER A 19 -32.85 -1.42 -18.21
CA SER A 19 -31.59 -0.81 -17.81
C SER A 19 -31.66 -0.56 -16.31
N ILE A 20 -31.32 -1.56 -15.50
CA ILE A 20 -30.82 -1.29 -14.14
C ILE A 20 -29.32 -1.07 -14.31
N THR A 21 -28.96 0.16 -14.64
CA THR A 21 -27.59 0.64 -14.38
C THR A 21 -27.71 1.62 -13.23
N GLY A 22 -27.51 1.10 -12.02
CA GLY A 22 -27.17 1.96 -10.89
C GLY A 22 -25.91 2.75 -11.28
N SER A 23 -25.98 4.07 -11.13
CA SER A 23 -24.83 4.97 -11.32
C SER A 23 -23.65 4.42 -10.52
N THR A 24 -22.57 4.04 -11.18
CA THR A 24 -21.34 3.67 -10.48
C THR A 24 -20.64 4.96 -10.07
N ASN A 25 -20.06 5.03 -8.87
CA ASN A 25 -19.33 6.23 -8.42
C ASN A 25 -18.13 6.57 -9.33
N SER A 26 -17.68 5.65 -10.20
CA SER A 26 -16.76 5.92 -11.31
C SER A 26 -17.23 7.08 -12.21
N ASP A 27 -18.54 7.23 -12.40
CA ASP A 27 -19.13 8.29 -13.23
C ASP A 27 -18.99 9.68 -12.59
N THR A 28 -18.79 9.77 -11.27
CA THR A 28 -18.67 11.06 -10.55
C THR A 28 -17.29 11.71 -10.66
N LEU A 29 -16.24 10.92 -10.93
CA LEU A 29 -14.89 11.44 -11.21
C LEU A 29 -14.57 11.45 -12.70
N GLY A 30 -15.26 10.65 -13.52
CA GLY A 30 -15.02 10.55 -14.97
C GLY A 30 -13.66 9.91 -15.31
N ILE A 31 -13.12 9.09 -14.41
CA ILE A 31 -11.77 8.51 -14.49
C ILE A 31 -11.89 7.03 -14.85
N ASP A 32 -11.11 6.59 -15.85
CA ASP A 32 -10.90 5.16 -16.09
C ASP A 32 -9.94 4.61 -15.04
N CYS A 33 -10.42 3.67 -14.21
CA CYS A 33 -9.76 3.24 -12.98
C CYS A 33 -9.73 1.70 -12.86
N GLY A 34 -8.90 1.21 -11.94
CA GLY A 34 -8.89 -0.19 -11.50
C GLY A 34 -8.45 -1.16 -12.60
N ARG A 35 -7.67 -0.70 -13.58
CA ARG A 35 -7.14 -1.54 -14.66
C ARG A 35 -5.68 -1.89 -14.39
N ARG A 36 -5.34 -3.17 -14.56
CA ARG A 36 -3.95 -3.68 -14.57
C ARG A 36 -3.69 -4.45 -15.86
N GLN A 37 -2.44 -4.51 -16.30
CA GLN A 37 -2.05 -5.05 -17.61
C GLN A 37 -2.16 -6.58 -17.72
N GLN A 38 -2.18 -7.30 -16.59
CA GLN A 38 -2.11 -8.77 -16.59
C GLN A 38 -3.25 -9.39 -15.75
N GLN A 39 -4.01 -10.27 -16.38
CA GLN A 39 -5.14 -11.02 -15.80
C GLN A 39 -4.69 -12.41 -15.32
N ASP A 40 -3.42 -12.56 -14.95
CA ASP A 40 -2.94 -13.82 -14.39
C ASP A 40 -3.26 -13.87 -12.89
N SER A 41 -3.69 -15.05 -12.44
CA SER A 41 -4.06 -15.34 -11.06
C SER A 41 -2.89 -15.03 -10.13
N VAL A 42 -3.10 -14.10 -9.18
CA VAL A 42 -2.16 -13.92 -8.08
C VAL A 42 -2.07 -15.25 -7.33
N SER A 43 -0.86 -15.77 -7.13
CA SER A 43 -0.65 -17.10 -6.54
C SER A 43 -1.34 -17.22 -5.17
N GLU A 44 -2.25 -18.20 -5.03
CA GLU A 44 -3.08 -18.40 -3.83
C GLU A 44 -2.37 -19.08 -2.65
N ARG A 45 -1.04 -19.23 -2.70
CA ARG A 45 -0.31 -19.94 -1.65
C ARG A 45 0.93 -19.15 -1.31
N ILE A 46 0.97 -18.60 -0.10
CA ILE A 46 2.10 -18.64 0.85
C ILE A 46 1.85 -17.63 1.99
N VAL A 47 1.99 -18.09 3.23
CA VAL A 47 2.27 -17.23 4.39
C VAL A 47 3.66 -16.66 4.14
N ASN A 48 3.80 -15.32 4.02
CA ASN A 48 4.97 -14.53 3.58
C ASN A 48 4.79 -13.75 2.27
N GLY A 49 3.64 -13.87 1.60
CA GLY A 49 3.37 -13.13 0.36
C GLY A 49 4.27 -13.56 -0.79
N THR A 50 4.10 -12.95 -1.95
CA THR A 50 4.94 -13.18 -3.14
C THR A 50 5.41 -11.85 -3.72
N PRO A 51 6.57 -11.80 -4.40
CA PRO A 51 6.97 -10.63 -5.17
C PRO A 51 5.89 -10.29 -6.20
N ALA A 52 5.45 -9.05 -6.20
CA ALA A 52 4.50 -8.53 -7.17
C ALA A 52 5.20 -8.26 -8.50
N HIS A 53 4.57 -8.70 -9.59
CA HIS A 53 5.09 -8.45 -10.92
C HIS A 53 4.90 -6.97 -11.34
N PRO A 54 5.84 -6.41 -12.14
CA PRO A 54 5.69 -5.08 -12.71
C PRO A 54 4.34 -4.88 -13.42
N GLY A 55 3.64 -3.79 -13.09
CA GLY A 55 2.34 -3.45 -13.68
C GLY A 55 1.12 -4.21 -13.13
N HIS A 56 1.28 -5.09 -12.13
CA HIS A 56 0.14 -5.74 -11.45
C HIS A 56 -0.61 -4.77 -10.54
N TRP A 57 0.09 -3.83 -9.92
CA TRP A 57 -0.48 -2.88 -8.95
C TRP A 57 -0.14 -1.42 -9.30
N PRO A 58 -0.57 -0.93 -10.47
CA PRO A 58 -0.15 0.38 -11.01
C PRO A 58 -0.66 1.60 -10.21
N TRP A 59 -1.47 1.38 -9.18
CA TRP A 59 -1.97 2.40 -8.26
C TRP A 59 -1.18 2.49 -6.95
N VAL A 60 -0.30 1.52 -6.65
CA VAL A 60 0.50 1.55 -5.43
C VAL A 60 1.58 2.62 -5.56
N VAL A 61 1.75 3.43 -4.53
CA VAL A 61 2.78 4.49 -4.47
C VAL A 61 3.58 4.36 -3.19
N GLY A 62 4.84 4.77 -3.23
CA GLY A 62 5.69 4.89 -2.05
C GLY A 62 5.76 6.34 -1.55
N LEU A 63 5.68 6.52 -0.24
CA LEU A 63 5.91 7.80 0.43
C LEU A 63 7.32 7.83 0.99
N TYR A 64 8.03 8.93 0.71
CA TYR A 64 9.43 9.09 1.06
C TYR A 64 9.67 10.38 1.82
N THR A 65 10.53 10.31 2.84
CA THR A 65 10.93 11.49 3.61
C THR A 65 11.78 12.45 2.77
N ALA A 66 12.01 13.66 3.28
CA ALA A 66 12.94 14.62 2.67
C ALA A 66 14.39 14.10 2.53
N ASN A 67 14.76 13.05 3.28
CA ASN A 67 16.06 12.38 3.18
C ASN A 67 16.02 11.15 2.25
N ASP A 68 15.01 11.05 1.40
CA ASP A 68 14.81 9.96 0.44
C ASP A 68 14.65 8.56 1.05
N THR A 69 14.29 8.47 2.32
CA THR A 69 14.00 7.20 3.00
C THR A 69 12.55 6.79 2.78
N PHE A 70 12.31 5.54 2.37
CA PHE A 70 10.97 4.98 2.27
C PHE A 70 10.31 5.00 3.65
N TYR A 71 9.05 5.41 3.70
CA TYR A 71 8.38 5.74 4.95
C TYR A 71 7.04 5.04 5.11
N CYS A 72 6.17 5.12 4.10
CA CYS A 72 4.85 4.51 4.08
C CYS A 72 4.45 4.14 2.65
N GLY A 73 3.43 3.30 2.53
CA GLY A 73 2.68 3.12 1.29
C GLY A 73 1.62 4.20 1.08
N GLY A 74 1.04 4.19 -0.11
CA GLY A 74 -0.13 4.97 -0.47
C GLY A 74 -0.81 4.38 -1.70
N VAL A 75 -1.89 5.03 -2.14
CA VAL A 75 -2.64 4.60 -3.32
C VAL A 75 -3.15 5.76 -4.17
N LEU A 76 -2.83 5.73 -5.46
CA LEU A 76 -3.29 6.69 -6.45
C LEU A 76 -4.78 6.47 -6.77
N ILE A 77 -5.62 7.49 -6.54
CA ILE A 77 -7.07 7.43 -6.80
C ILE A 77 -7.51 8.29 -7.99
N SER A 78 -6.60 9.12 -8.51
CA SER A 78 -6.79 9.94 -9.72
C SER A 78 -5.43 10.45 -10.21
N SER A 79 -5.37 11.24 -11.28
CA SER A 79 -4.11 11.83 -11.75
C SER A 79 -3.45 12.79 -10.75
N GLN A 80 -4.13 13.29 -9.72
CA GLN A 80 -3.55 14.28 -8.80
C GLN A 80 -3.79 13.98 -7.32
N TYR A 81 -4.41 12.85 -6.98
CA TYR A 81 -4.79 12.56 -5.59
C TYR A 81 -4.37 11.16 -5.17
N VAL A 82 -3.77 11.09 -3.97
CA VAL A 82 -3.26 9.87 -3.32
C VAL A 82 -3.90 9.74 -1.94
N LEU A 83 -4.34 8.53 -1.58
CA LEU A 83 -4.73 8.20 -0.21
C LEU A 83 -3.57 7.50 0.51
N THR A 84 -3.49 7.70 1.81
CA THR A 84 -2.57 7.01 2.74
C THR A 84 -3.12 7.08 4.17
N ALA A 85 -2.35 6.65 5.15
CA ALA A 85 -2.70 6.72 6.57
C ALA A 85 -2.31 8.07 7.19
N ALA A 86 -3.06 8.54 8.19
CA ALA A 86 -2.76 9.78 8.89
C ALA A 86 -1.49 9.65 9.76
N HIS A 87 -1.27 8.48 10.35
CA HIS A 87 -0.09 8.21 11.18
C HIS A 87 1.22 8.29 10.39
N CYS A 88 1.18 8.18 9.05
CA CYS A 88 2.34 8.39 8.18
C CYS A 88 2.89 9.83 8.24
N PHE A 89 2.19 10.77 8.86
CA PHE A 89 2.74 12.12 9.12
C PHE A 89 3.30 12.29 10.54
N LYS A 90 3.17 11.26 11.41
CA LYS A 90 3.63 11.27 12.80
C LYS A 90 3.33 12.60 13.50
N ASP A 91 4.34 13.20 14.13
CA ASP A 91 4.31 14.50 14.77
C ASP A 91 4.84 15.64 13.87
N LYS A 92 5.19 15.34 12.61
CA LYS A 92 5.74 16.28 11.63
C LYS A 92 4.65 17.15 11.03
N ASN A 93 5.00 18.33 10.53
CA ASN A 93 4.07 19.17 9.77
C ASN A 93 3.70 18.50 8.44
N THR A 94 2.52 18.79 7.89
CA THR A 94 2.07 18.21 6.61
C THR A 94 2.82 18.76 5.40
N THR A 95 3.44 19.93 5.54
CA THR A 95 4.16 20.59 4.44
C THR A 95 5.61 20.14 4.36
N GLY A 96 6.05 19.71 3.16
CA GLY A 96 7.45 19.48 2.83
C GLY A 96 8.11 18.25 3.47
N PHE A 97 7.33 17.41 4.19
CA PHE A 97 7.87 16.23 4.85
C PHE A 97 7.94 15.01 3.93
N LEU A 98 6.95 14.82 3.06
CA LEU A 98 6.82 13.64 2.20
C LEU A 98 6.78 13.99 0.71
N SER A 99 7.39 13.12 -0.09
CA SER A 99 7.22 13.03 -1.54
C SER A 99 6.59 11.69 -1.92
N VAL A 100 5.99 11.62 -3.12
CA VAL A 100 5.33 10.43 -3.64
C VAL A 100 6.12 9.87 -4.82
N ARG A 101 6.40 8.56 -4.83
CA ARG A 101 7.01 7.85 -5.95
C ARG A 101 6.03 6.85 -6.56
N LEU A 102 5.91 6.86 -7.88
CA LEU A 102 4.95 6.05 -8.64
C LEU A 102 5.64 5.29 -9.78
N GLY A 103 5.04 4.17 -10.19
CA GLY A 103 5.40 3.48 -11.44
C GLY A 103 6.51 2.44 -11.35
N SER A 104 6.93 2.06 -10.14
CA SER A 104 7.98 1.08 -9.89
C SER A 104 7.50 0.00 -8.93
N THR A 105 7.95 -1.24 -9.14
CA THR A 105 7.87 -2.30 -8.12
C THR A 105 9.08 -2.30 -7.19
N ASN A 106 10.18 -1.65 -7.56
CA ASN A 106 11.36 -1.57 -6.69
C ASN A 106 11.30 -0.33 -5.80
N ARG A 107 11.64 -0.50 -4.51
CA ARG A 107 12.01 0.61 -3.63
C ARG A 107 13.27 1.24 -4.19
N THR A 108 13.12 2.41 -4.79
CA THR A 108 14.26 3.17 -5.25
C THR A 108 14.93 3.84 -4.06
N ASN A 109 16.25 3.74 -3.97
CA ASN A 109 17.06 4.67 -3.22
C ASN A 109 17.77 5.49 -4.27
N PHE A 110 17.18 6.59 -4.72
CA PHE A 110 17.91 7.74 -5.24
C PHE A 110 16.94 8.74 -5.89
N THR A 111 17.03 10.00 -5.47
CA THR A 111 16.68 11.19 -6.25
C THR A 111 17.29 11.14 -7.68
N VAL A 112 18.37 10.39 -7.88
CA VAL A 112 19.01 10.13 -9.19
C VAL A 112 18.03 9.51 -10.20
N ASP A 113 17.16 8.57 -9.82
CA ASP A 113 16.18 7.98 -10.75
C ASP A 113 15.16 9.05 -11.19
N CYS A 114 14.79 9.94 -10.27
CA CYS A 114 13.92 11.08 -10.54
C CYS A 114 14.61 12.13 -11.44
N HIS A 115 15.91 12.39 -11.23
CA HIS A 115 16.70 13.38 -11.97
C HIS A 115 17.10 12.88 -13.37
N GLN A 116 17.43 11.60 -13.53
CA GLN A 116 17.73 10.99 -14.82
C GLN A 116 16.52 11.04 -15.77
N ASN A 117 15.30 10.90 -15.24
CA ASN A 117 14.07 10.99 -16.03
C ASN A 117 13.74 12.43 -16.50
N ALA A 118 14.15 13.45 -15.73
CA ALA A 118 14.03 14.85 -16.13
C ALA A 118 14.99 15.23 -17.27
N ASP A 119 16.20 14.65 -17.29
CA ASP A 119 17.18 14.87 -18.36
C ASP A 119 16.93 13.99 -19.60
N LYS A 120 16.43 12.75 -19.47
CA LYS A 120 15.99 11.93 -20.63
C LYS A 120 14.82 12.61 -21.39
N SER A 121 13.87 13.24 -20.68
CA SER A 121 12.78 14.01 -21.32
C SER A 121 13.25 15.26 -22.07
N ARG A 122 14.41 15.83 -21.72
CA ARG A 122 15.02 16.96 -22.44
C ARG A 122 15.85 16.53 -23.65
N ASN A 123 16.39 15.32 -23.64
CA ASN A 123 17.25 14.81 -24.71
C ASN A 123 16.50 13.99 -25.77
N LEU A 124 15.22 13.65 -25.56
CA LEU A 124 14.39 12.95 -26.55
C LEU A 124 13.96 13.80 -27.76
N GLU A 125 14.23 15.11 -27.77
CA GLU A 125 14.07 15.94 -28.98
C GLU A 125 15.29 15.85 -29.92
N ARG A 126 16.29 15.01 -29.62
CA ARG A 126 17.51 14.94 -30.43
C ARG A 126 18.18 13.57 -30.47
N SER A 127 17.54 12.57 -31.07
CA SER A 127 18.24 11.57 -31.89
C SER A 127 17.25 10.67 -32.63
N ASP A 128 16.94 11.00 -33.88
CA ASP A 128 16.33 10.07 -34.83
C ASP A 128 17.43 9.13 -35.36
N THR A 129 17.68 8.02 -34.67
CA THR A 129 18.13 6.73 -35.23
C THR A 129 18.60 5.82 -34.09
N GLU A 130 17.81 4.79 -33.78
CA GLU A 130 18.21 3.37 -33.65
C GLU A 130 17.13 2.62 -32.87
N ALA A 131 16.52 1.63 -33.51
CA ALA A 131 15.61 0.70 -32.87
C ALA A 131 16.44 -0.25 -31.99
N MET A 132 16.68 0.13 -30.74
CA MET A 132 17.07 -0.81 -29.69
C MET A 132 15.80 -1.29 -28.98
N HIS A 133 15.65 -2.60 -28.91
CA HIS A 133 14.82 -3.28 -27.91
C HIS A 133 15.42 -3.01 -26.52
N GLU A 134 15.21 -1.81 -26.00
CA GLU A 134 15.48 -1.49 -24.61
C GLU A 134 14.18 -1.82 -23.85
N GLU A 135 14.21 -2.87 -23.03
CA GLU A 135 13.19 -3.06 -21.99
C GLU A 135 13.12 -1.74 -21.23
N LEU A 136 12.04 -0.97 -21.43
CA LEU A 136 11.82 0.31 -20.79
C LEU A 136 12.00 0.12 -19.28
N GLU A 137 13.17 0.52 -18.77
CA GLU A 137 13.47 0.63 -17.34
C GLU A 137 12.28 1.31 -16.66
N ASP A 138 11.87 0.77 -15.51
CA ASP A 138 10.76 1.26 -14.70
C ASP A 138 10.91 2.78 -14.49
N HIS A 139 10.18 3.56 -15.29
CA HIS A 139 10.23 5.02 -15.21
C HIS A 139 9.53 5.46 -13.93
N VAL A 140 10.31 5.63 -12.87
CA VAL A 140 9.83 6.13 -11.59
C VAL A 140 9.51 7.61 -11.74
N ILE A 141 8.28 7.98 -11.36
CA ILE A 141 7.84 9.37 -11.32
C ILE A 141 7.83 9.83 -9.87
N CYS A 142 8.50 10.95 -9.60
CA CYS A 142 8.61 11.53 -8.27
C CYS A 142 7.83 12.84 -8.21
N MET A 143 6.86 12.91 -7.29
CA MET A 143 5.92 14.02 -7.18
C MET A 143 5.96 14.63 -5.79
N GLU A 144 6.10 15.96 -5.75
CA GLU A 144 5.90 16.72 -4.52
C GLU A 144 4.41 16.75 -4.13
N VAL A 145 4.17 16.85 -2.82
CA VAL A 145 2.85 17.03 -2.24
C VAL A 145 2.59 18.53 -2.05
N ASP A 146 1.48 19.01 -2.60
CA ASP A 146 1.07 20.42 -2.54
C ASP A 146 0.12 20.70 -1.38
N ASP A 147 -0.79 19.77 -1.08
CA ASP A 147 -1.69 19.88 0.06
C ASP A 147 -1.98 18.52 0.68
N VAL A 148 -2.28 18.50 1.99
CA VAL A 148 -2.62 17.30 2.75
C VAL A 148 -3.83 17.60 3.61
N CYS A 149 -4.84 16.75 3.49
CA CYS A 149 -6.01 16.79 4.34
C CYS A 149 -6.12 15.49 5.13
N ILE A 150 -6.13 15.62 6.45
CA ILE A 150 -6.47 14.54 7.40
C ILE A 150 -7.87 14.89 7.94
N PRO A 151 -8.85 13.97 7.94
CA PRO A 151 -10.20 14.28 8.39
C PRO A 151 -10.20 14.71 9.85
N VAL A 152 -11.14 15.58 10.20
CA VAL A 152 -11.38 15.96 11.59
C VAL A 152 -11.69 14.71 12.41
N GLN A 153 -10.90 14.53 13.47
CA GLN A 153 -10.96 13.37 14.34
C GLN A 153 -12.06 13.55 15.40
N SER A 154 -12.56 12.42 15.91
CA SER A 154 -13.35 12.44 17.13
C SER A 154 -12.47 12.76 18.35
N ASN A 155 -13.08 12.96 19.52
CA ASN A 155 -12.31 13.19 20.75
C ASN A 155 -11.52 11.96 21.22
N ASN A 156 -11.82 10.76 20.70
CA ASN A 156 -11.11 9.53 21.03
C ASN A 156 -10.25 9.09 19.83
N CYS A 157 -8.94 9.13 20.03
CA CYS A 157 -7.93 8.81 19.04
C CYS A 157 -7.08 7.60 19.43
N THR A 158 -7.56 6.72 20.31
CA THR A 158 -6.83 5.51 20.71
C THR A 158 -6.84 4.48 19.58
N ASP A 159 -7.40 3.29 19.77
CA ASP A 159 -7.23 2.17 18.86
C ASP A 159 -7.92 2.35 17.49
N PHE A 160 -8.85 3.31 17.39
CA PHE A 160 -9.64 3.59 16.20
C PHE A 160 -9.63 5.07 15.80
N MET A 161 -8.45 5.71 15.81
CA MET A 161 -8.25 6.96 15.08
C MET A 161 -8.76 6.82 13.63
N ILE A 162 -9.34 7.88 13.05
CA ILE A 162 -9.66 7.92 11.62
C ILE A 162 -8.34 8.08 10.87
N ASP A 163 -7.65 6.97 10.66
CA ASP A 163 -6.28 6.92 10.19
C ASP A 163 -6.20 7.01 8.67
N LEU A 164 -6.65 8.15 8.14
CA LEU A 164 -6.79 8.43 6.71
C LEU A 164 -6.19 9.80 6.40
N ALA A 165 -5.46 9.89 5.29
CA ALA A 165 -4.95 11.14 4.75
C ALA A 165 -5.16 11.17 3.24
N LEU A 166 -5.48 12.34 2.71
CA LEU A 166 -5.66 12.61 1.29
C LEU A 166 -4.66 13.67 0.85
N LEU A 167 -3.78 13.29 -0.07
CA LEU A 167 -2.68 14.10 -0.57
C LEU A 167 -3.05 14.61 -1.95
N LYS A 168 -2.87 15.91 -2.17
CA LYS A 168 -2.91 16.54 -3.49
C LYS A 168 -1.49 16.66 -4.03
N LEU A 169 -1.22 16.01 -5.15
CA LEU A 169 0.05 16.14 -5.86
C LEU A 169 0.18 17.54 -6.46
N LYS A 170 1.41 18.07 -6.47
CA LYS A 170 1.70 19.40 -7.01
C LYS A 170 1.32 19.55 -8.48
N ILE A 171 1.52 18.50 -9.27
CA ILE A 171 1.17 18.44 -10.68
C ILE A 171 0.44 17.11 -10.95
N PRO A 172 -0.58 17.08 -11.82
CA PRO A 172 -1.20 15.84 -12.25
C PRO A 172 -0.18 14.92 -12.96
N VAL A 173 -0.18 13.63 -12.63
CA VAL A 173 0.60 12.60 -13.32
C VAL A 173 -0.12 12.11 -14.57
N ASN A 174 0.67 11.74 -15.58
CA ASN A 174 0.15 11.04 -16.76
C ASN A 174 -0.01 9.55 -16.46
N PHE A 175 -1.12 8.97 -16.90
CA PHE A 175 -1.34 7.53 -16.77
C PHE A 175 -0.52 6.75 -17.78
N THR A 176 0.10 5.68 -17.32
CA THR A 176 0.94 4.76 -18.10
C THR A 176 0.55 3.32 -17.78
N LYS A 177 1.18 2.33 -18.41
CA LYS A 177 0.98 0.92 -18.03
C LYS A 177 1.30 0.61 -16.57
N HIS A 178 2.15 1.40 -15.92
CA HIS A 178 2.58 1.20 -14.52
C HIS A 178 2.03 2.27 -13.56
N ILE A 179 1.31 3.28 -14.08
CA ILE A 179 0.70 4.35 -13.29
C ILE A 179 -0.76 4.46 -13.71
N GLN A 180 -1.65 3.94 -12.88
CA GLN A 180 -3.10 3.95 -13.10
C GLN A 180 -3.81 4.18 -11.76
N PRO A 181 -4.96 4.85 -11.73
CA PRO A 181 -5.70 5.02 -10.49
C PRO A 181 -6.51 3.77 -10.13
N ILE A 182 -6.65 3.47 -8.84
CA ILE A 182 -7.60 2.47 -8.33
C ILE A 182 -9.03 3.00 -8.39
N CYS A 183 -10.04 2.14 -8.52
CA CYS A 183 -11.43 2.57 -8.35
C CYS A 183 -11.79 2.74 -6.87
N LEU A 184 -12.56 3.79 -6.58
CA LEU A 184 -13.24 3.92 -5.29
C LEU A 184 -14.54 3.11 -5.29
N PRO A 185 -14.89 2.44 -4.18
CA PRO A 185 -16.17 1.75 -4.03
C PRO A 185 -17.34 2.73 -3.96
N THR A 186 -18.56 2.21 -4.01
CA THR A 186 -19.74 3.02 -3.74
C THR A 186 -19.71 3.47 -2.27
N ASN A 187 -20.26 4.64 -1.97
CA ASN A 187 -20.28 5.15 -0.60
C ASN A 187 -21.03 4.20 0.34
N CYS A 188 -20.42 3.88 1.48
CA CYS A 188 -20.88 2.89 2.46
C CYS A 188 -21.12 1.47 1.90
N GLU A 189 -20.52 1.13 0.75
CA GLU A 189 -20.56 -0.23 0.23
C GLU A 189 -19.71 -1.18 1.08
N GLU A 190 -20.28 -2.32 1.44
CA GLU A 190 -19.56 -3.43 2.05
C GLU A 190 -18.76 -4.17 0.97
N PRO A 191 -17.47 -4.45 1.18
CA PRO A 191 -16.73 -5.32 0.28
C PRO A 191 -17.41 -6.70 0.18
N PRO A 192 -17.44 -7.35 -0.99
CA PRO A 192 -18.04 -8.67 -1.13
C PRO A 192 -17.35 -9.70 -0.21
N SER A 193 -18.10 -10.65 0.34
CA SER A 193 -17.56 -11.69 1.22
C SER A 193 -16.92 -12.86 0.47
N ASP A 194 -17.20 -12.99 -0.83
CA ASP A 194 -16.76 -14.09 -1.69
C ASP A 194 -15.60 -13.70 -2.62
N VAL A 195 -14.97 -12.54 -2.41
CA VAL A 195 -13.81 -12.09 -3.19
C VAL A 195 -12.54 -12.10 -2.36
N THR A 196 -11.44 -12.50 -3.00
CA THR A 196 -10.11 -12.43 -2.40
C THR A 196 -9.66 -10.98 -2.30
N MET A 197 -9.25 -10.57 -1.10
CA MET A 197 -8.64 -9.27 -0.84
C MET A 197 -7.13 -9.39 -0.91
N TYR A 198 -6.47 -8.34 -1.42
CA TYR A 198 -5.03 -8.29 -1.57
C TYR A 198 -4.46 -7.11 -0.80
N GLY A 199 -3.50 -7.42 0.07
CA GLY A 199 -2.59 -6.45 0.65
C GLY A 199 -1.34 -6.33 -0.21
N VAL A 200 -0.91 -5.11 -0.50
CA VAL A 200 0.22 -4.86 -1.40
C VAL A 200 1.09 -3.74 -0.84
N GLY A 201 2.41 -3.94 -0.79
CA GLY A 201 3.36 -2.93 -0.32
C GLY A 201 4.79 -3.45 -0.18
N TRP A 202 5.64 -2.68 0.51
CA TRP A 202 7.07 -2.96 0.69
C TRP A 202 7.46 -3.18 2.16
N GLY A 203 6.52 -3.63 2.98
CA GLY A 203 6.74 -3.78 4.41
C GLY A 203 7.74 -4.87 4.76
N ARG A 204 8.52 -4.63 5.80
CA ARG A 204 9.57 -5.48 6.36
C ARG A 204 8.98 -6.46 7.38
N ASP A 205 9.54 -7.65 7.44
CA ASP A 205 9.33 -8.55 8.57
C ASP A 205 10.40 -8.40 9.65
N TYR A 206 10.02 -8.75 10.88
CA TYR A 206 10.95 -8.98 11.98
C TYR A 206 11.16 -10.49 12.04
N VAL A 207 12.33 -10.97 11.63
CA VAL A 207 12.69 -12.39 11.76
C VAL A 207 13.56 -12.53 13.02
N ASP A 208 12.95 -13.00 14.10
CA ASP A 208 13.69 -13.40 15.31
C ASP A 208 14.27 -14.80 15.06
N TYR A 209 15.55 -14.88 14.68
CA TYR A 209 16.26 -16.16 14.63
C TYR A 209 16.66 -16.55 16.06
N THR A 210 15.70 -17.03 16.84
CA THR A 210 16.06 -17.82 18.02
C THR A 210 16.58 -19.16 17.53
N PHE A 211 17.90 -19.36 17.55
CA PHE A 211 18.47 -20.71 17.54
C PHE A 211 17.93 -21.40 18.80
N SER A 212 16.87 -22.20 18.64
CA SER A 212 16.59 -23.22 19.64
C SER A 212 17.75 -24.20 19.54
N ASP A 213 18.66 -24.13 20.51
CA ASP A 213 19.62 -25.18 20.80
C ASP A 213 18.82 -26.42 21.26
N GLU A 214 18.14 -27.07 20.33
CA GLU A 214 17.70 -28.46 20.50
C GLU A 214 18.90 -29.32 20.15
N THR A 215 19.69 -29.61 21.18
CA THR A 215 20.61 -30.73 21.20
C THR A 215 19.85 -32.00 20.82
N THR A 216 19.90 -32.38 19.56
CA THR A 216 19.68 -33.75 19.12
C THR A 216 20.98 -34.25 18.51
N ASP A 217 21.65 -35.02 19.34
CA ASP A 217 22.72 -35.96 19.02
C ASP A 217 22.25 -36.86 17.87
N GLU A 218 22.89 -36.80 16.70
CA GLU A 218 23.20 -37.94 15.82
C GLU A 218 23.92 -37.47 14.53
N THR A 219 25.24 -37.69 14.54
CA THR A 219 26.14 -38.06 13.44
C THR A 219 25.60 -38.11 11.99
N ASP A 220 26.19 -37.33 11.08
CA ASP A 220 27.05 -37.84 9.96
C ASP A 220 27.44 -36.75 8.92
N GLU A 221 28.76 -36.59 8.77
CA GLU A 221 29.60 -36.20 7.61
C GLU A 221 29.33 -34.92 6.75
N PRO A 222 30.39 -34.11 6.47
CA PRO A 222 30.31 -32.88 5.67
C PRO A 222 30.60 -33.12 4.17
N ALA A 223 29.99 -32.32 3.29
CA ALA A 223 30.40 -32.22 1.89
C ALA A 223 30.94 -30.82 1.59
N GLU A 224 32.22 -30.81 1.20
CA GLU A 224 33.08 -29.69 0.81
C GLU A 224 32.53 -28.85 -0.37
N TYR A 225 32.80 -27.54 -0.36
CA TYR A 225 33.62 -26.95 -1.43
C TYR A 225 34.30 -25.64 -0.98
N SER A 226 35.62 -25.66 -1.19
CA SER A 226 36.72 -24.66 -1.16
C SER A 226 36.43 -23.28 -1.73
N ASP A 227 37.29 -22.25 -1.66
CA ASP A 227 38.52 -21.80 -0.97
C ASP A 227 38.60 -20.30 -1.42
N ASP A 228 39.16 -19.30 -0.74
CA ASP A 228 40.59 -19.00 -0.61
C ASP A 228 40.71 -17.59 0.01
N ALA A 229 41.55 -17.42 1.03
CA ALA A 229 42.60 -16.38 1.07
C ALA A 229 43.39 -16.48 2.39
N GLU A 230 44.71 -16.62 2.24
CA GLU A 230 45.70 -17.02 3.23
C GLU A 230 45.98 -16.04 4.38
N SER A 231 46.52 -16.68 5.43
CA SER A 231 47.09 -16.25 6.70
C SER A 231 48.46 -15.55 6.59
N SER A 232 48.80 -14.71 7.59
CA SER A 232 50.07 -14.86 8.33
C SER A 232 50.03 -14.18 9.72
N THR A 233 49.86 -15.03 10.75
CA THR A 233 50.59 -15.13 12.05
C THR A 233 51.07 -13.89 12.83
N GLU A 234 50.70 -13.80 14.12
CA GLU A 234 51.57 -14.20 15.26
C GLU A 234 50.81 -14.24 16.60
N GLU A 235 51.23 -15.17 17.46
CA GLU A 235 50.64 -15.58 18.75
C GLU A 235 50.79 -14.56 19.88
N GLY A 236 49.89 -14.58 20.87
CA GLY A 236 50.14 -13.89 22.15
C GLY A 236 49.00 -13.86 23.15
N THR A 237 48.87 -14.94 23.92
CA THR A 237 48.33 -15.03 25.30
C THR A 237 46.86 -14.70 25.57
N GLY A 238 46.16 -15.70 26.12
CA GLY A 238 44.73 -15.65 26.38
C GLY A 238 44.30 -14.76 27.54
N GLU A 239 43.12 -14.20 27.38
CA GLU A 239 42.13 -14.00 28.43
C GLU A 239 40.78 -14.43 27.86
N THR A 240 40.19 -15.47 28.44
CA THR A 240 38.82 -15.88 28.19
C THR A 240 37.88 -14.77 28.63
N SER A 241 37.43 -13.95 27.69
CA SER A 241 36.20 -13.18 27.87
C SER A 241 35.09 -13.97 27.17
N SER A 242 34.07 -14.32 27.94
CA SER A 242 32.80 -14.82 27.43
C SER A 242 32.12 -13.66 26.71
N TRP A 243 32.03 -13.72 25.39
CA TRP A 243 31.20 -12.79 24.62
C TRP A 243 29.87 -13.51 24.44
N GLU A 244 28.90 -13.14 25.29
CA GLU A 244 27.50 -13.44 25.02
C GLU A 244 27.15 -12.75 23.69
N ALA A 245 27.03 -13.54 22.62
CA ALA A 245 26.52 -13.04 21.36
C ALA A 245 25.02 -12.78 21.54
N GLU A 246 24.66 -11.56 21.92
CA GLU A 246 23.29 -11.10 21.75
C GLU A 246 22.96 -11.16 20.25
N SER A 247 22.00 -12.02 19.91
CA SER A 247 21.43 -12.15 18.58
C SER A 247 20.83 -10.80 18.16
N ALA A 248 21.53 -10.08 17.28
CA ALA A 248 20.99 -8.88 16.65
C ALA A 248 19.86 -9.29 15.67
N PRO A 249 18.68 -8.65 15.71
CA PRO A 249 17.63 -8.91 14.74
C PRO A 249 18.12 -8.55 13.32
N PHE A 250 18.00 -9.50 12.40
CA PHE A 250 18.31 -9.28 10.98
C PHE A 250 17.03 -8.89 10.24
N PHE A 251 16.95 -7.64 9.78
CA PHE A 251 15.81 -7.15 9.01
C PHE A 251 15.97 -7.50 7.53
N SER A 252 15.03 -8.25 6.96
CA SER A 252 14.95 -8.44 5.51
C SER A 252 14.09 -7.32 4.93
N GLU A 253 14.71 -6.36 4.23
CA GLU A 253 13.97 -5.32 3.53
C GLU A 253 13.61 -5.81 2.13
N PRO A 254 12.32 -6.02 1.80
CA PRO A 254 11.97 -6.33 0.43
C PRO A 254 12.26 -5.10 -0.43
N HIS A 255 13.30 -5.19 -1.25
CA HIS A 255 13.59 -4.20 -2.27
C HIS A 255 12.49 -4.16 -3.34
N MET A 256 11.72 -5.24 -3.47
CA MET A 256 10.63 -5.41 -4.43
C MET A 256 9.27 -5.32 -3.74
N LEU A 257 8.26 -4.88 -4.48
CA LEU A 257 6.87 -4.82 -4.03
C LEU A 257 6.38 -6.25 -3.78
N MET A 258 5.67 -6.45 -2.67
CA MET A 258 5.12 -7.72 -2.27
C MET A 258 3.59 -7.66 -2.31
N GLU A 259 2.96 -8.81 -2.58
CA GLU A 259 1.51 -8.99 -2.55
C GLU A 259 1.12 -10.21 -1.70
N ARG A 260 -0.03 -10.14 -1.05
CA ARG A 260 -0.57 -11.25 -0.26
C ARG A 260 -2.09 -11.24 -0.18
N ASN A 261 -2.68 -12.43 -0.15
CA ASN A 261 -4.11 -12.61 0.15
C ASN A 261 -4.40 -12.30 1.63
N ILE A 262 -5.43 -11.50 1.87
CA ILE A 262 -5.88 -11.11 3.21
C ILE A 262 -7.28 -11.63 3.46
N SER A 263 -7.43 -12.39 4.54
CA SER A 263 -8.74 -12.90 4.98
C SER A 263 -9.42 -11.91 5.91
N ILE A 264 -10.40 -11.19 5.38
CA ILE A 264 -11.21 -10.24 6.14
C ILE A 264 -12.19 -10.99 7.06
N ILE A 265 -12.36 -10.48 8.27
CA ILE A 265 -13.34 -10.97 9.25
C ILE A 265 -14.45 -9.94 9.42
N SER A 266 -15.63 -10.39 9.87
CA SER A 266 -16.74 -9.48 10.15
C SER A 266 -16.41 -8.53 11.30
N ASN A 267 -17.08 -7.37 11.37
CA ASN A 267 -16.95 -6.48 12.51
C ASN A 267 -17.37 -7.18 13.81
N GLU A 268 -18.39 -8.04 13.79
CA GLU A 268 -18.81 -8.84 14.97
C GLU A 268 -17.68 -9.75 15.48
N GLU A 269 -17.04 -10.50 14.58
CA GLU A 269 -15.89 -11.34 14.93
C GLU A 269 -14.72 -10.49 15.44
N CYS A 270 -14.48 -9.34 14.82
CA CYS A 270 -13.44 -8.40 15.26
C CYS A 270 -13.72 -7.85 16.68
N GLU A 271 -14.97 -7.51 16.99
CA GLU A 271 -15.38 -7.04 18.32
C GLU A 271 -15.16 -8.11 19.39
N LEU A 272 -15.45 -9.38 19.06
CA LEU A 272 -15.21 -10.51 19.94
C LEU A 272 -13.71 -10.71 20.20
N GLN A 273 -12.88 -10.68 19.16
CA GLN A 273 -11.42 -10.87 19.31
C GLN A 273 -10.72 -9.69 19.99
N LEU A 274 -11.18 -8.45 19.78
CA LEU A 274 -10.63 -7.26 20.41
C LEU A 274 -11.24 -6.95 21.80
N ALA A 275 -12.29 -7.67 22.18
CA ALA A 275 -13.08 -7.47 23.41
C ALA A 275 -13.54 -6.00 23.58
N ARG A 276 -13.98 -5.36 22.50
CA ARG A 276 -14.41 -3.95 22.45
C ARG A 276 -15.26 -3.67 21.23
N SER A 277 -16.00 -2.57 21.23
CA SER A 277 -16.76 -2.15 20.04
C SER A 277 -15.84 -1.62 18.94
N VAL A 278 -16.14 -1.98 17.70
CA VAL A 278 -15.39 -1.66 16.49
C VAL A 278 -16.23 -0.72 15.62
N PRO A 279 -15.73 0.48 15.30
CA PRO A 279 -16.47 1.43 14.46
C PRO A 279 -16.81 0.86 13.07
N ASN A 280 -17.92 1.34 12.49
CA ASN A 280 -18.36 0.91 11.16
C ASN A 280 -17.41 1.32 10.03
N TYR A 281 -16.52 2.29 10.25
CA TYR A 281 -15.46 2.67 9.32
C TYR A 281 -14.19 1.82 9.43
N THR A 282 -14.23 0.75 10.22
CA THR A 282 -13.12 -0.19 10.38
C THR A 282 -13.39 -1.49 9.62
N LEU A 283 -12.35 -2.02 8.98
CA LEU A 283 -12.26 -3.40 8.50
C LEU A 283 -11.21 -4.14 9.34
N CYS A 284 -11.40 -5.44 9.52
CA CYS A 284 -10.48 -6.28 10.26
C CYS A 284 -10.09 -7.54 9.48
N SER A 285 -8.93 -8.12 9.77
CA SER A 285 -8.51 -9.43 9.26
C SER A 285 -7.88 -10.29 10.35
N ALA A 286 -7.94 -11.61 10.19
CA ALA A 286 -7.31 -12.58 11.11
C ALA A 286 -5.77 -12.61 11.01
N GLY A 287 -5.17 -11.68 10.26
CA GLY A 287 -3.72 -11.50 10.14
C GLY A 287 -3.36 -10.31 9.28
N GLY A 288 -2.18 -9.76 9.53
CA GLY A 288 -1.82 -8.44 9.06
C GLY A 288 -0.85 -8.41 7.90
N ILE A 289 -0.66 -7.18 7.45
CA ILE A 289 0.38 -6.77 6.53
C ILE A 289 1.52 -6.17 7.38
N CYS A 290 2.77 -6.23 6.90
CA CYS A 290 3.96 -6.01 7.73
C CYS A 290 4.33 -4.52 7.88
N TYR A 291 5.34 -4.22 8.69
CA TYR A 291 5.77 -2.84 8.98
C TYR A 291 6.26 -2.14 7.71
N GLY A 292 5.77 -0.94 7.40
CA GLY A 292 6.14 -0.21 6.18
C GLY A 292 5.11 -0.34 5.05
N ASP A 293 4.15 -1.26 5.18
CA ASP A 293 2.94 -1.29 4.33
C ASP A 293 1.86 -0.29 4.80
N SER A 294 2.07 0.33 5.96
CA SER A 294 1.23 1.39 6.51
C SER A 294 0.86 2.44 5.47
N GLY A 295 -0.43 2.76 5.38
CA GLY A 295 -0.97 3.68 4.38
C GLY A 295 -1.14 3.08 2.98
N GLY A 296 -0.60 1.88 2.72
CA GLY A 296 -0.81 1.15 1.49
C GLY A 296 -2.25 0.61 1.34
N PRO A 297 -2.57 0.03 0.17
CA PRO A 297 -3.93 -0.36 -0.15
C PRO A 297 -4.26 -1.81 0.23
N LEU A 298 -5.51 -2.01 0.65
CA LEU A 298 -6.22 -3.28 0.61
C LEU A 298 -7.22 -3.25 -0.55
N VAL A 299 -7.09 -4.14 -1.53
CA VAL A 299 -7.85 -4.10 -2.80
C VAL A 299 -8.56 -5.39 -3.14
N TYR A 300 -9.60 -5.31 -3.96
CA TYR A 300 -10.35 -6.47 -4.45
C TYR A 300 -10.81 -6.31 -5.90
N PRO A 301 -10.98 -7.41 -6.65
CA PRO A 301 -11.54 -7.38 -7.98
C PRO A 301 -13.08 -7.36 -7.93
N LYS A 302 -13.71 -6.56 -8.80
CA LYS A 302 -15.16 -6.54 -9.03
C LYS A 302 -15.45 -6.11 -10.48
N GLY A 303 -16.21 -6.92 -11.22
CA GLY A 303 -16.65 -6.57 -12.57
C GLY A 303 -15.52 -6.27 -13.57
N GLY A 304 -14.39 -6.99 -13.48
CA GLY A 304 -13.22 -6.79 -14.35
C GLY A 304 -12.36 -5.56 -14.00
N ARG A 305 -12.64 -4.88 -12.89
CA ARG A 305 -11.86 -3.77 -12.34
C ARG A 305 -11.43 -4.05 -10.91
N TRP A 306 -10.48 -3.29 -10.41
CA TRP A 306 -10.01 -3.35 -9.03
C TRP A 306 -10.51 -2.14 -8.22
N PHE A 307 -10.90 -2.41 -6.97
CA PHE A 307 -11.46 -1.43 -6.05
C PHE A 307 -10.68 -1.39 -4.74
N LEU A 308 -10.62 -0.21 -4.14
CA LEU A 308 -9.97 0.02 -2.85
C LEU A 308 -10.95 -0.29 -1.70
N ALA A 309 -10.73 -1.39 -0.97
CA ALA A 309 -11.51 -1.72 0.22
C ALA A 309 -11.08 -0.88 1.43
N GLY A 310 -9.76 -0.77 1.65
CA GLY A 310 -9.24 -0.17 2.86
C GLY A 310 -7.85 0.43 2.72
N ILE A 311 -7.49 1.28 3.69
CA ILE A 311 -6.12 1.77 3.92
C ILE A 311 -5.53 1.02 5.11
N ILE A 312 -4.33 0.49 4.94
CA ILE A 312 -3.60 -0.27 5.97
C ILE A 312 -3.23 0.67 7.12
N SER A 313 -3.68 0.35 8.34
CA SER A 313 -3.54 1.23 9.51
C SER A 313 -2.68 0.58 10.60
N ALA A 314 -3.20 -0.41 11.33
CA ALA A 314 -2.58 -0.88 12.56
C ALA A 314 -2.51 -2.40 12.65
N LEU A 315 -1.48 -2.89 13.33
CA LEU A 315 -1.31 -4.28 13.71
C LEU A 315 -0.59 -4.37 15.07
N ARG A 316 -1.05 -5.26 15.95
CA ARG A 316 -0.31 -5.66 17.16
C ARG A 316 0.37 -7.01 16.97
N GLY A 317 1.66 -7.08 17.29
CA GLY A 317 2.49 -8.26 17.09
C GLY A 317 3.15 -8.30 15.71
N SER A 318 3.48 -9.49 15.24
CA SER A 318 4.09 -9.72 13.92
C SER A 318 3.01 -9.94 12.86
N CYS A 319 3.32 -9.65 11.59
CA CYS A 319 2.43 -9.94 10.46
C CYS A 319 2.25 -11.45 10.18
N TYR A 320 3.09 -12.31 10.76
CA TYR A 320 2.96 -13.76 10.70
C TYR A 320 2.22 -14.34 11.91
N GLN A 321 2.42 -13.73 13.07
CA GLN A 321 1.80 -14.12 14.34
C GLN A 321 1.11 -12.90 14.96
N PRO A 322 -0.04 -12.49 14.38
CA PRO A 322 -0.83 -11.39 14.90
C PRO A 322 -1.34 -11.75 16.30
N VAL A 323 -1.17 -10.86 17.28
CA VAL A 323 -1.75 -11.04 18.62
C VAL A 323 -3.22 -10.62 18.63
N GLN A 324 -3.60 -9.77 17.69
CA GLN A 324 -4.95 -9.25 17.51
C GLN A 324 -5.23 -9.08 16.00
N PRO A 325 -6.51 -8.99 15.60
CA PRO A 325 -6.87 -8.64 14.23
C PRO A 325 -6.12 -7.40 13.71
N ALA A 326 -5.70 -7.44 12.44
CA ALA A 326 -5.19 -6.25 11.79
C ALA A 326 -6.33 -5.28 11.48
N ILE A 327 -6.05 -3.98 11.51
CA ILE A 327 -7.05 -2.92 11.39
C ILE A 327 -6.77 -2.10 10.14
N TYR A 328 -7.83 -1.85 9.37
CA TYR A 328 -7.80 -1.02 8.16
C TYR A 328 -8.91 0.01 8.22
N VAL A 329 -8.67 1.18 7.63
CA VAL A 329 -9.73 2.19 7.45
C VAL A 329 -10.56 1.84 6.22
N ARG A 330 -11.86 1.59 6.41
CA ARG A 330 -12.83 1.28 5.35
C ARG A 330 -13.03 2.48 4.45
N VAL A 331 -12.56 2.40 3.21
CA VAL A 331 -12.57 3.53 2.28
C VAL A 331 -13.99 3.93 1.88
N SER A 332 -14.89 2.97 1.68
CA SER A 332 -16.28 3.24 1.27
C SER A 332 -17.02 4.17 2.23
N HIS A 333 -16.67 4.17 3.52
CA HIS A 333 -17.27 5.06 4.52
C HIS A 333 -16.94 6.55 4.30
N PHE A 334 -15.80 6.83 3.65
CA PHE A 334 -15.26 8.18 3.49
C PHE A 334 -15.38 8.74 2.07
N VAL A 335 -15.95 7.98 1.13
CA VAL A 335 -16.03 8.38 -0.29
C VAL A 335 -16.76 9.71 -0.44
N ASP A 336 -18.01 9.81 0.00
CA ASP A 336 -18.80 11.03 -0.18
C ASP A 336 -18.52 12.07 0.90
N SER A 337 -18.38 11.62 2.15
CA SER A 337 -18.23 12.49 3.32
C SER A 337 -16.91 13.24 3.35
N PHE A 338 -15.85 12.65 2.80
CA PHE A 338 -14.49 13.19 2.88
C PHE A 338 -13.79 13.29 1.53
N ILE A 339 -13.58 12.16 0.83
CA ILE A 339 -12.69 12.06 -0.33
C ILE A 339 -13.19 12.95 -1.48
N LEU A 340 -14.44 12.76 -1.91
CA LEU A 340 -15.02 13.54 -3.00
C LEU A 340 -15.25 15.00 -2.60
N ASN A 341 -15.54 15.27 -1.33
CA ASN A 341 -15.69 16.64 -0.82
C ASN A 341 -14.39 17.42 -0.93
N PHE A 342 -13.26 16.84 -0.52
CA PHE A 342 -11.94 17.46 -0.66
C PHE A 342 -11.60 17.73 -2.13
N ILE A 343 -11.79 16.73 -3.01
CA ILE A 343 -11.52 16.88 -4.44
C ILE A 343 -12.38 17.99 -5.05
N LYS A 344 -13.67 18.08 -4.69
CA LYS A 344 -14.58 19.12 -5.17
C LYS A 344 -14.18 20.53 -4.70
N GLN A 345 -13.76 20.68 -3.44
CA GLN A 345 -13.32 21.98 -2.90
C GLN A 345 -12.14 22.54 -3.69
N HIS A 346 -11.15 21.70 -4.04
CA HIS A 346 -10.01 22.11 -4.85
C HIS A 346 -10.34 22.38 -6.33
N LYS A 347 -11.35 21.70 -6.90
CA LYS A 347 -11.81 21.97 -8.28
C LYS A 347 -12.71 23.21 -8.39
N GLY A 348 -13.42 23.57 -7.32
CA GLY A 348 -14.50 24.56 -7.35
C GLY A 348 -14.19 25.93 -6.74
N SER A 349 -13.07 26.13 -6.03
CA SER A 349 -12.88 27.34 -5.22
C SER A 349 -11.78 28.28 -5.72
N GLN A 350 -12.21 29.36 -6.38
CA GLN A 350 -11.85 30.70 -5.94
C GLN A 350 -12.65 30.96 -4.66
N GLN A 351 -11.98 31.14 -3.52
CA GLN A 351 -12.54 31.50 -2.19
C GLN A 351 -13.57 30.52 -1.56
N GLY A 352 -13.10 29.76 -0.57
CA GLY A 352 -13.92 28.86 0.24
C GLY A 352 -13.03 27.93 1.04
N GLY A 353 -12.53 28.42 2.18
CA GLY A 353 -11.59 27.68 3.03
C GLY A 353 -12.08 26.29 3.44
N THR A 354 -11.15 25.41 3.77
CA THR A 354 -11.31 24.04 4.27
C THR A 354 -12.05 23.94 5.62
N ASN A 355 -12.86 24.95 5.98
CA ASN A 355 -13.44 25.16 7.30
C ASN A 355 -14.27 23.94 7.74
N GLY A 356 -13.60 23.03 8.43
CA GLY A 356 -14.19 21.85 9.08
C GLY A 356 -13.92 20.51 8.41
N LEU A 357 -13.32 20.44 7.22
CA LEU A 357 -13.03 19.14 6.57
C LEU A 357 -11.70 18.54 7.05
N CYS A 358 -10.66 19.36 7.07
CA CYS A 358 -9.30 18.94 7.44
C CYS A 358 -9.01 19.35 8.90
N ALA A 359 -8.44 18.43 9.67
CA ALA A 359 -7.94 18.67 11.01
C ALA A 359 -6.78 19.68 10.97
N ARG A 360 -6.70 20.53 12.00
CA ARG A 360 -5.51 21.36 12.25
C ARG A 360 -4.33 20.47 12.68
N ASP A 361 -3.12 20.91 12.35
CA ASP A 361 -1.88 20.22 12.70
C ASP A 361 -1.78 19.87 14.19
N GLU A 362 -2.15 20.78 15.07
CA GLU A 362 -2.14 20.54 16.53
C GLU A 362 -3.06 19.38 16.93
N ASN A 363 -4.28 19.34 16.37
CA ASN A 363 -5.28 18.33 16.68
C ASN A 363 -4.88 16.96 16.12
N ARG A 364 -4.39 16.89 14.88
CA ARG A 364 -3.93 15.61 14.32
C ARG A 364 -2.71 15.07 15.07
N LYS A 365 -1.74 15.91 15.44
CA LYS A 365 -0.53 15.47 16.15
C LYS A 365 -0.86 14.91 17.52
N LYS A 366 -1.82 15.54 18.22
CA LYS A 366 -2.38 14.99 19.46
C LYS A 366 -3.01 13.61 19.21
N CYS A 367 -3.86 13.51 18.20
CA CYS A 367 -4.55 12.26 17.86
C CYS A 367 -3.57 11.13 17.53
N VAL A 368 -2.55 11.39 16.71
CA VAL A 368 -1.53 10.40 16.35
C VAL A 368 -0.73 9.96 17.59
N ARG A 369 -0.39 10.86 18.51
CA ARG A 369 0.28 10.47 19.78
C ARG A 369 -0.58 9.54 20.62
N GLU A 370 -1.87 9.83 20.75
CA GLU A 370 -2.82 8.98 21.48
C GLU A 370 -2.96 7.61 20.80
N PHE A 371 -2.98 7.58 19.47
CA PHE A 371 -2.99 6.35 18.68
C PHE A 371 -1.77 5.50 19.00
N PHE A 372 -0.54 5.98 18.76
CA PHE A 372 0.69 5.23 19.06
C PHE A 372 0.77 4.76 20.52
N SER A 373 0.43 5.65 21.47
CA SER A 373 0.41 5.31 22.89
C SER A 373 -0.57 4.19 23.21
N SER A 374 -1.71 4.08 22.54
CA SER A 374 -2.67 3.00 22.77
C SER A 374 -2.11 1.62 22.40
N TYR A 375 -1.18 1.57 21.42
CA TYR A 375 -0.48 0.38 20.97
C TYR A 375 0.82 0.11 21.75
N ASN A 376 1.08 0.83 22.85
CA ASN A 376 2.34 0.79 23.60
C ASN A 376 3.58 1.06 22.73
N ARG A 377 3.44 1.95 21.74
CA ARG A 377 4.54 2.41 20.88
C ARG A 377 4.80 3.89 21.10
N SER A 378 6.05 4.31 21.04
CA SER A 378 6.45 5.69 20.85
C SER A 378 6.31 6.08 19.38
N ILE A 379 6.09 7.37 19.13
CA ILE A 379 6.20 7.94 17.77
C ILE A 379 7.64 7.78 17.23
N ASP A 380 8.63 7.75 18.13
CA ASP A 380 10.05 7.66 17.79
C ASP A 380 10.58 6.22 17.74
N ASP A 381 9.81 5.21 18.14
CA ASP A 381 10.25 3.79 18.11
C ASP A 381 10.51 3.30 16.67
N GLU A 382 10.02 4.03 15.67
CA GLU A 382 10.33 3.80 14.26
C GLU A 382 11.61 4.52 13.77
N ILE A 383 12.26 5.34 14.60
CA ILE A 383 13.51 6.07 14.28
C ILE A 383 14.72 5.37 14.90
N SER A 384 14.55 4.63 16.00
CA SER A 384 15.65 4.01 16.75
C SER A 384 16.37 2.84 16.07
N GLU A 385 15.95 2.43 14.87
CA GLU A 385 16.58 1.32 14.12
C GLU A 385 17.29 1.78 12.82
N ILE A 386 17.58 3.08 12.69
CA ILE A 386 18.25 3.66 11.50
C ILE A 386 19.59 4.35 11.85
N ASN A 387 20.09 4.23 13.09
CA ASN A 387 21.43 4.70 13.46
C ASN A 387 22.37 3.55 13.80
#